data_AF-A0A1B7X922-F1
#
_entry.id   AF-A0A1B7X922-F1
#
_cell.length_a   1.000
_cell.length_b   1.000
_cell.length_c   1.000
_cell.angle_alpha   90.00
_cell.angle_beta   90.00
_cell.angle_gamma   90.00
#
_symmetry.space_group_name_H-M   'P 1'
#
loop_
_entity.id
_entity.type
_entity.pdbx_description
1 polymer ?
#
loop_
_entity_poly.entity_id
_entity_poly.type
_entity_poly.pdbx_seq_one_letter_code
_entity_poly.pdbx_strand_id
1 'polypeptide(L)'
;MLFKPISQNFSDFVIDRENDRCINCEVCVRQCSYEAHYWDDARQCVSHDHTKCVGCHRCEAFCPTGCLTIKKNPADFRDNALWTPTYMKHVYKQGDTGGILLSGMGSPADKPIYWDNLQLDASQVTNPSIDPLREPMELTTYLGSKPDKVSFEETSDGPKLTTKIGPQLKLNYPLMFSAMSFGSINLNLHKAMAMAATELGIAYNTGEGGLHPDLYKYGNNTIVQVASGRFGVHKDYLNAGSAVEIKIGQGAKPGIGGHLPGEKIDEEVSKTRMCPVGSDAISPAPHHDIYSIEDLLQLIYAIKESTEYKVPVSVKIAAVHNAPAIASGIVRAGADIVVIDGFRGGTGAAPTMIRDNVGIPMELALAAVDNRLRDEGIRNHASLVVAGGIRCSADAIKAIALGADAIYIGTAALVSVGCTLCGRCYTGKCPWGIATNEARLKKRQNPEVAAKRLANLVRAWGHEIQEMLGGMGLNSIESLRGNRDKLRGLGLNETELDILGVKHAGR
;
A
#
# COMPACT_ATOMS: atom_id res chain seq x y z
N MET A 1 -22.86 7.93 39.63
CA MET A 1 -21.87 8.09 38.53
C MET A 1 -20.86 6.91 38.54
N LEU A 2 -21.31 5.65 38.73
CA LEU A 2 -20.44 4.54 39.17
C LEU A 2 -20.14 3.45 38.11
N PHE A 3 -20.58 3.60 36.86
CA PHE A 3 -20.44 2.54 35.84
C PHE A 3 -20.08 3.07 34.44
N LYS A 4 -19.34 4.18 34.32
CA LYS A 4 -18.85 4.61 33.00
C LYS A 4 -17.64 3.76 32.58
N PRO A 5 -17.56 3.32 31.31
CA PRO A 5 -16.38 2.63 30.78
C PRO A 5 -15.11 3.46 31.02
N ILE A 6 -14.03 2.81 31.47
CA ILE A 6 -12.78 3.49 31.84
C ILE A 6 -12.17 4.19 30.61
N SER A 7 -12.29 3.56 29.43
CA SER A 7 -11.77 4.07 28.16
C SER A 7 -12.35 5.43 27.75
N GLN A 8 -13.54 5.82 28.23
CA GLN A 8 -14.13 7.12 27.93
C GLN A 8 -13.41 8.29 28.60
N ASN A 9 -12.64 8.03 29.65
CA ASN A 9 -11.92 9.08 30.39
C ASN A 9 -10.60 9.49 29.70
N PHE A 10 -10.11 8.70 28.75
CA PHE A 10 -8.76 8.85 28.18
C PHE A 10 -8.80 9.02 26.66
N SER A 11 -9.17 10.22 26.18
CA SER A 11 -9.16 10.54 24.76
C SER A 11 -7.73 10.62 24.19
N ASP A 12 -7.59 10.39 22.89
CA ASP A 12 -6.30 10.51 22.18
C ASP A 12 -5.97 11.94 21.72
N PHE A 13 -7.00 12.78 21.61
CA PHE A 13 -6.90 14.13 21.04
C PHE A 13 -7.72 15.13 21.85
N VAL A 14 -7.26 16.39 21.83
CA VAL A 14 -7.97 17.58 22.32
C VAL A 14 -8.26 18.48 21.12
N ILE A 15 -9.38 19.21 21.18
CA ILE A 15 -9.83 20.17 20.18
C ILE A 15 -9.73 21.55 20.81
N ASP A 16 -8.71 22.30 20.48
CA ASP A 16 -8.62 23.69 20.91
C ASP A 16 -9.49 24.58 20.02
N ARG A 17 -10.28 25.47 20.62
CA ARG A 17 -11.13 26.43 19.92
C ARG A 17 -10.89 27.84 20.47
N GLU A 18 -10.32 28.70 19.64
CA GLU A 18 -10.17 30.14 19.90
C GLU A 18 -11.55 30.81 19.79
N ASN A 19 -12.21 31.04 20.93
CA ASN A 19 -13.59 31.52 20.99
C ASN A 19 -13.76 32.94 20.41
N ASP A 20 -12.74 33.78 20.55
CA ASP A 20 -12.67 35.13 19.98
C ASP A 20 -12.64 35.13 18.45
N ARG A 21 -12.10 34.08 17.83
CA ARG A 21 -12.06 33.91 16.36
C ARG A 21 -13.16 33.00 15.82
N CYS A 22 -13.91 32.33 16.70
CA CYS A 22 -14.98 31.42 16.29
C CYS A 22 -16.26 32.19 15.94
N ILE A 23 -16.59 32.24 14.65
CA ILE A 23 -17.81 32.88 14.14
C ILE A 23 -19.06 31.97 14.18
N ASN A 24 -19.01 30.84 14.91
CA ASN A 24 -20.15 29.91 15.07
C ASN A 24 -20.81 29.41 13.77
N CYS A 25 -20.09 29.41 12.63
CA CYS A 25 -20.62 29.05 11.30
C CYS A 25 -20.98 27.57 11.08
N GLU A 26 -20.85 26.73 12.11
CA GLU A 26 -21.12 25.28 12.10
C GLU A 26 -20.38 24.44 11.04
N VAL A 27 -19.38 25.01 10.34
CA VAL A 27 -18.60 24.25 9.34
C VAL A 27 -17.97 23.02 9.97
N CYS A 28 -17.40 23.14 11.16
CA CYS A 28 -16.80 22.00 11.89
C CYS A 28 -17.81 20.91 12.25
N VAL A 29 -19.08 21.26 12.54
CA VAL A 29 -20.18 20.32 12.77
C VAL A 29 -20.46 19.54 11.48
N ARG A 30 -20.62 20.25 10.35
CA ARG A 30 -20.87 19.61 9.04
C ARG A 30 -19.72 18.73 8.56
N GLN A 31 -18.48 19.13 8.85
CA GLN A 31 -17.28 18.42 8.40
C GLN A 31 -16.92 17.19 9.24
N CYS A 32 -17.27 17.16 10.53
CA CYS A 32 -16.93 16.05 11.41
C CYS A 32 -17.91 14.88 11.28
N SER A 33 -17.44 13.74 10.75
CA SER A 33 -18.23 12.50 10.66
C SER A 33 -18.29 11.70 11.96
N TYR A 34 -17.52 12.10 12.98
CA TYR A 34 -17.53 11.51 14.31
C TYR A 34 -18.36 12.33 15.32
N GLU A 35 -19.00 13.40 14.86
CA GLU A 35 -19.87 14.23 15.71
C GLU A 35 -19.15 14.79 16.95
N ALA A 36 -17.85 15.07 16.81
CA ALA A 36 -17.04 15.70 17.85
C ALA A 36 -17.35 17.20 18.00
N HIS A 37 -18.14 17.79 17.10
CA HIS A 37 -18.62 19.17 17.19
C HIS A 37 -20.15 19.18 17.12
N TYR A 38 -20.78 20.07 17.88
CA TYR A 38 -22.24 20.21 17.92
C TYR A 38 -22.62 21.66 18.24
N TRP A 39 -23.86 22.03 17.93
CA TRP A 39 -24.45 23.29 18.36
C TRP A 39 -24.96 23.16 19.80
N ASP A 40 -24.54 24.06 20.68
CA ASP A 40 -25.00 24.11 22.08
C ASP A 40 -26.12 25.15 22.20
N ASP A 41 -27.37 24.68 22.30
CA ASP A 41 -28.55 25.54 22.40
C ASP A 41 -28.57 26.38 23.69
N ALA A 42 -27.95 25.92 24.78
CA ALA A 42 -27.94 26.70 26.03
C ALA A 42 -26.97 27.88 25.92
N ARG A 43 -25.84 27.68 25.23
CA ARG A 43 -24.79 28.70 25.06
C ARG A 43 -24.91 29.49 23.76
N GLN A 44 -25.80 29.07 22.85
CA GLN A 44 -25.98 29.64 21.51
C GLN A 44 -24.65 29.74 20.74
N CYS A 45 -23.81 28.71 20.85
CA CYS A 45 -22.50 28.66 20.21
C CYS A 45 -22.12 27.23 19.80
N VAL A 46 -21.14 27.10 18.92
CA VAL A 46 -20.61 25.79 18.54
C VAL A 46 -19.67 25.27 19.63
N SER A 47 -19.95 24.07 20.13
CA SER A 47 -19.16 23.36 21.12
C SER A 47 -18.50 22.10 20.54
N HIS A 48 -17.80 21.34 21.37
CA HIS A 48 -17.14 20.10 20.97
C HIS A 48 -16.99 19.09 22.12
N ASP A 49 -16.82 17.83 21.75
CA ASP A 49 -16.53 16.69 22.63
C ASP A 49 -15.22 16.02 22.18
N HIS A 50 -14.16 16.20 22.97
CA HIS A 50 -12.84 15.65 22.66
C HIS A 50 -12.81 14.12 22.63
N THR A 51 -13.71 13.44 23.36
CA THR A 51 -13.70 11.97 23.46
C THR A 51 -14.02 11.30 22.12
N LYS A 52 -14.69 12.01 21.22
CA LYS A 52 -15.02 11.57 19.86
C LYS A 52 -13.99 11.95 18.80
N CYS A 53 -13.00 12.79 19.15
CA CYS A 53 -12.00 13.24 18.20
C CYS A 53 -11.02 12.12 17.85
N VAL A 54 -10.80 11.91 16.55
CA VAL A 54 -9.89 10.86 16.05
C VAL A 54 -8.63 11.43 15.38
N GLY A 55 -8.34 12.72 15.55
CA GLY A 55 -7.14 13.32 14.97
C GLY A 55 -7.15 13.37 13.45
N CYS A 56 -8.32 13.50 12.82
CA CYS A 56 -8.40 13.52 11.36
C CYS A 56 -8.02 14.85 10.72
N HIS A 57 -7.91 15.92 11.51
CA HIS A 57 -7.59 17.30 11.09
C HIS A 57 -8.53 17.93 10.04
N ARG A 58 -9.68 17.32 9.73
CA ARG A 58 -10.59 17.87 8.71
C ARG A 58 -11.30 19.15 9.17
N CYS A 59 -11.85 19.18 10.38
CA CYS A 59 -12.54 20.37 10.87
C CYS A 59 -11.59 21.58 11.02
N GLU A 60 -10.33 21.32 11.37
CA GLU A 60 -9.23 22.28 11.39
C GLU A 60 -8.93 22.80 9.97
N ALA A 61 -8.68 21.91 9.01
CA ALA A 61 -8.34 22.29 7.63
C ALA A 61 -9.45 23.07 6.90
N PHE A 62 -10.72 22.91 7.29
CA PHE A 62 -11.86 23.58 6.67
C PHE A 62 -12.42 24.72 7.53
N CYS A 63 -11.79 25.07 8.65
CA CYS A 63 -12.23 26.18 9.49
C CYS A 63 -11.99 27.51 8.75
N PRO A 64 -13.02 28.30 8.41
CA PRO A 64 -12.84 29.52 7.63
C PRO A 64 -12.04 30.60 8.35
N THR A 65 -12.03 30.58 9.68
CA THR A 65 -11.28 31.54 10.50
C THR A 65 -9.97 30.97 11.05
N GLY A 66 -9.69 29.67 10.83
CA GLY A 66 -8.53 29.00 11.42
C GLY A 66 -8.53 28.97 12.96
N CYS A 67 -9.69 29.01 13.60
CA CYS A 67 -9.84 29.05 15.08
C CYS A 67 -9.79 27.67 15.75
N LEU A 68 -9.57 26.60 14.99
CA LEU A 68 -9.57 25.22 15.49
C LEU A 68 -8.17 24.63 15.37
N THR A 69 -7.71 23.98 16.44
CA THR A 69 -6.47 23.20 16.42
C THR A 69 -6.70 21.85 17.08
N ILE A 70 -6.38 20.77 16.38
CA ILE A 70 -6.44 19.43 16.97
C ILE A 70 -5.05 19.06 17.49
N LYS A 71 -4.95 18.77 18.79
CA LYS A 71 -3.70 18.44 19.47
C LYS A 71 -3.76 17.00 19.97
N LYS A 72 -2.62 16.30 20.00
CA LYS A 72 -2.53 15.03 20.71
C LYS A 72 -2.79 15.29 22.20
N ASN A 73 -3.60 14.44 22.82
CA ASN A 73 -3.81 14.43 24.27
C ASN A 73 -2.88 13.38 24.87
N PRO A 74 -1.64 13.72 25.28
CA PRO A 74 -0.87 12.80 26.11
C PRO A 74 -1.68 12.67 27.41
N ALA A 75 -2.35 11.53 27.58
CA ALA A 75 -2.94 11.23 28.88
C ALA A 75 -1.79 11.27 29.89
N ASP A 76 -1.93 12.11 30.92
CA ASP A 76 -0.91 12.35 31.94
C ASP A 76 -0.85 11.17 32.92
N PHE A 77 -0.62 9.98 32.36
CA PHE A 77 -0.22 8.82 33.13
C PHE A 77 1.23 9.02 33.55
N ARG A 78 1.57 8.53 34.74
CA ARG A 78 2.97 8.49 35.19
C ARG A 78 3.84 7.80 34.12
N ASP A 79 4.94 8.46 33.76
CA ASP A 79 5.90 7.92 32.80
C ASP A 79 6.31 6.48 33.17
N ASN A 80 6.19 5.59 32.19
CA ASN A 80 6.51 4.18 32.33
C ASN A 80 7.00 3.62 30.99
N ALA A 81 8.19 3.03 30.99
CA ALA A 81 8.80 2.47 29.78
C ALA A 81 8.04 1.25 29.23
N LEU A 82 7.40 0.47 30.11
CA LEU A 82 6.61 -0.70 29.74
C LEU A 82 5.15 -0.32 29.45
N TRP A 83 4.53 0.42 30.38
CA TRP A 83 3.12 0.81 30.33
C TRP A 83 2.96 2.19 29.70
N THR A 84 3.18 2.28 28.39
CA THR A 84 2.90 3.53 27.66
C THR A 84 1.39 3.83 27.65
N PRO A 85 0.98 5.11 27.55
CA PRO A 85 -0.43 5.49 27.48
C PRO A 85 -1.23 4.72 26.43
N THR A 86 -0.61 4.36 25.31
CA THR A 86 -1.22 3.56 24.23
C THR A 86 -1.64 2.17 24.73
N TYR A 87 -0.74 1.44 25.39
CA TYR A 87 -1.05 0.10 25.90
C TYR A 87 -2.07 0.13 27.03
N MET A 88 -2.00 1.12 27.93
CA MET A 88 -2.99 1.29 28.99
C MET A 88 -4.40 1.52 28.41
N LYS A 89 -4.53 2.44 27.45
CA LYS A 89 -5.81 2.72 26.75
C LYS A 89 -6.34 1.49 26.02
N HIS A 90 -5.46 0.72 25.39
CA HIS A 90 -5.82 -0.55 24.75
C HIS A 90 -6.41 -1.53 25.76
N VAL A 91 -5.74 -1.75 26.89
CA VAL A 91 -6.20 -2.64 27.96
C VAL A 91 -7.53 -2.16 28.55
N TYR A 92 -7.71 -0.86 28.80
CA TYR A 92 -8.99 -0.32 29.27
C TYR A 92 -10.12 -0.59 28.28
N LYS A 93 -9.89 -0.34 26.99
CA LYS A 93 -10.89 -0.58 25.95
C LYS A 93 -11.25 -2.06 25.83
N GLN A 94 -10.27 -2.97 25.98
CA GLN A 94 -10.52 -4.41 26.01
C GLN A 94 -11.24 -4.83 27.28
N GLY A 95 -10.90 -4.29 28.44
CA GLY A 95 -11.58 -4.54 29.71
C GLY A 95 -13.05 -4.08 29.69
N ASP A 96 -13.32 -2.94 29.05
CA ASP A 96 -14.68 -2.39 28.93
C ASP A 96 -15.56 -3.19 27.96
N THR A 97 -14.98 -3.83 26.94
CA THR A 97 -15.76 -4.42 25.82
C THR A 97 -15.62 -5.93 25.67
N GLY A 98 -14.58 -6.54 26.25
CA GLY A 98 -14.17 -7.93 25.96
C GLY A 98 -13.71 -8.16 24.51
N GLY A 99 -13.64 -7.11 23.67
CA GLY A 99 -13.45 -7.22 22.23
C GLY A 99 -12.00 -7.10 21.76
N ILE A 100 -11.76 -7.50 20.51
CA ILE A 100 -10.49 -7.30 19.82
C ILE A 100 -10.41 -5.85 19.32
N LEU A 101 -9.25 -5.22 19.51
CA LEU A 101 -8.99 -3.88 18.98
C LEU A 101 -8.75 -3.92 17.48
N LEU A 102 -9.53 -3.17 16.72
CA LEU A 102 -9.29 -2.97 15.29
C LEU A 102 -8.57 -1.65 15.00
N SER A 103 -7.67 -1.69 14.03
CA SER A 103 -7.01 -0.52 13.48
C SER A 103 -6.86 -0.61 11.96
N GLY A 104 -6.80 0.55 11.30
CA GLY A 104 -6.44 0.69 9.89
C GLY A 104 -5.03 1.27 9.71
N MET A 105 -4.62 1.42 8.44
CA MET A 105 -3.29 1.85 7.99
C MET A 105 -2.17 0.89 8.39
N GLY A 106 -0.91 1.22 8.07
CA GLY A 106 0.25 0.44 8.50
C GLY A 106 0.53 0.56 9.99
N SER A 107 1.48 -0.23 10.49
CA SER A 107 1.88 -0.15 11.90
C SER A 107 2.47 1.23 12.23
N PRO A 108 1.97 1.92 13.28
CA PRO A 108 2.56 3.16 13.79
C PRO A 108 3.70 2.88 14.79
N ALA A 109 4.07 1.62 15.02
CA ALA A 109 5.11 1.25 15.96
C ALA A 109 6.46 1.82 15.53
N ASP A 110 7.19 2.37 16.49
CA ASP A 110 8.55 2.88 16.30
C ASP A 110 9.52 1.70 16.23
N LYS A 111 9.72 1.20 15.01
CA LYS A 111 10.65 0.12 14.66
C LYS A 111 11.65 0.67 13.64
N PRO A 112 12.86 0.11 13.52
CA PRO A 112 13.85 0.58 12.53
C PRO A 112 13.31 0.61 11.10
N ILE A 113 13.48 1.73 10.40
CA ILE A 113 13.18 1.90 8.97
C ILE A 113 14.51 1.89 8.24
N TYR A 114 14.82 0.79 7.55
CA TYR A 114 16.17 0.60 6.98
C TYR A 114 16.47 1.57 5.84
N TRP A 115 15.45 2.12 5.19
CA TRP A 115 15.60 3.19 4.20
C TRP A 115 16.33 4.41 4.73
N ASP A 116 16.13 4.76 6.00
CA ASP A 116 16.73 5.94 6.62
C ASP A 116 18.23 5.75 6.89
N ASN A 117 18.68 4.48 6.91
CA ASN A 117 20.07 4.08 7.11
C ASN A 117 20.78 3.67 5.81
N LEU A 118 20.14 3.84 4.65
CA LEU A 118 20.73 3.57 3.34
C LEU A 118 20.89 4.90 2.58
N GLN A 119 22.10 5.18 2.09
CA GLN A 119 22.40 6.32 1.22
C GLN A 119 22.70 5.87 -0.20
N LEU A 120 22.36 6.72 -1.16
CA LEU A 120 22.74 6.53 -2.56
C LEU A 120 24.16 7.04 -2.77
N ASP A 121 24.98 6.28 -3.49
CA ASP A 121 26.35 6.64 -3.83
C ASP A 121 26.37 7.51 -5.09
N ALA A 122 26.84 8.75 -4.97
CA ALA A 122 26.86 9.71 -6.07
C ALA A 122 28.08 9.52 -6.97
N SER A 123 27.86 9.62 -8.28
CA SER A 123 28.89 9.69 -9.30
C SER A 123 29.76 10.93 -9.14
N GLN A 124 31.07 10.81 -9.40
CA GLN A 124 32.07 11.88 -9.34
C GLN A 124 33.09 11.71 -10.49
N VAL A 125 34.40 11.88 -10.26
CA VAL A 125 35.41 11.93 -11.34
C VAL A 125 35.58 10.60 -12.07
N THR A 126 35.37 9.46 -11.41
CA THR A 126 35.57 8.12 -12.00
C THR A 126 34.38 7.64 -12.84
N ASN A 127 33.19 8.15 -12.57
CA ASN A 127 31.97 7.94 -13.35
C ASN A 127 31.18 9.24 -13.31
N PRO A 128 31.09 10.03 -14.39
CA PRO A 128 30.42 11.32 -14.36
C PRO A 128 28.93 11.16 -14.10
N SER A 129 28.33 12.18 -13.47
CA SER A 129 26.88 12.30 -13.36
C SER A 129 26.26 12.61 -14.72
N ILE A 130 25.02 12.17 -14.92
CA ILE A 130 24.19 12.44 -16.09
C ILE A 130 23.20 13.54 -15.71
N ASP A 131 22.99 14.53 -16.57
CA ASP A 131 22.03 15.63 -16.35
C ASP A 131 20.66 15.26 -16.95
N PRO A 132 19.65 14.90 -16.13
CA PRO A 132 18.33 14.49 -16.63
C PRO A 132 17.58 15.55 -17.43
N LEU A 133 17.96 16.83 -17.28
CA LEU A 133 17.34 17.92 -18.04
C LEU A 133 17.88 18.00 -19.47
N ARG A 134 19.04 17.38 -19.74
CA ARG A 134 19.73 17.44 -21.03
C ARG A 134 19.85 16.07 -21.70
N GLU A 135 19.80 15.01 -20.92
CA GLU A 135 20.06 13.65 -21.36
C GLU A 135 18.81 12.77 -21.18
N PRO A 136 18.56 11.80 -22.08
CA PRO A 136 17.39 10.94 -21.99
C PRO A 136 17.50 10.00 -20.79
N MET A 137 16.41 9.89 -20.03
CA MET A 137 16.31 9.02 -18.86
C MET A 137 15.17 8.02 -19.03
N GLU A 138 15.45 6.73 -18.87
CA GLU A 138 14.49 5.64 -19.04
C GLU A 138 14.02 5.09 -17.68
N LEU A 139 12.71 5.15 -17.44
CA LEU A 139 12.05 4.64 -16.23
C LEU A 139 11.14 3.44 -16.51
N THR A 140 10.93 3.10 -17.77
CA THR A 140 10.05 2.01 -18.19
C THR A 140 10.57 0.69 -17.65
N THR A 141 9.65 -0.11 -17.10
CA THR A 141 9.92 -1.47 -16.63
C THR A 141 8.89 -2.44 -17.21
N TYR A 142 9.31 -3.70 -17.35
CA TYR A 142 8.48 -4.80 -17.84
C TYR A 142 8.48 -5.90 -16.80
N LEU A 143 7.29 -6.20 -16.26
CA LEU A 143 7.09 -7.19 -15.22
C LEU A 143 6.55 -8.50 -15.79
N GLY A 144 7.24 -9.59 -15.49
CA GLY A 144 6.89 -10.93 -15.94
C GLY A 144 8.11 -11.85 -16.07
N SER A 145 7.85 -13.11 -16.43
CA SER A 145 8.90 -14.10 -16.65
C SER A 145 9.72 -13.80 -17.90
N LYS A 146 11.06 -13.92 -17.80
CA LYS A 146 12.00 -13.69 -18.91
C LYS A 146 12.82 -14.96 -19.16
N PRO A 147 13.00 -15.37 -20.43
CA PRO A 147 13.76 -16.58 -20.77
C PRO A 147 15.24 -16.42 -20.39
N ASP A 148 15.93 -17.55 -20.13
CA ASP A 148 17.36 -17.55 -19.78
C ASP A 148 18.26 -17.06 -20.92
N LYS A 149 17.80 -17.27 -22.16
CA LYS A 149 18.52 -16.90 -23.37
C LYS A 149 17.54 -16.38 -24.42
N VAL A 150 17.98 -15.40 -25.18
CA VAL A 150 17.28 -14.86 -26.34
C VAL A 150 18.07 -15.14 -27.61
N SER A 151 17.36 -15.48 -28.68
CA SER A 151 17.91 -15.76 -29.99
C SER A 151 17.38 -14.75 -30.99
N PHE A 152 18.24 -14.34 -31.92
CA PHE A 152 17.92 -13.39 -32.98
C PHE A 152 18.20 -14.01 -34.35
N GLU A 153 17.39 -13.65 -35.33
CA GLU A 153 17.61 -13.93 -36.74
C GLU A 153 17.96 -12.61 -37.44
N GLU A 154 19.04 -12.60 -38.22
CA GLU A 154 19.39 -11.44 -39.04
C GLU A 154 18.42 -11.33 -40.22
N THR A 155 17.68 -10.22 -40.28
CA THR A 155 16.76 -9.93 -41.38
C THR A 155 17.19 -8.66 -42.11
N SER A 156 16.65 -8.42 -43.30
CA SER A 156 16.95 -7.19 -44.08
C SER A 156 16.62 -5.90 -43.33
N ASP A 157 15.72 -5.95 -42.35
CA ASP A 157 15.29 -4.82 -41.51
C ASP A 157 16.01 -4.79 -40.13
N GLY A 158 17.02 -5.65 -39.92
CA GLY A 158 17.79 -5.78 -38.69
C GLY A 158 17.51 -7.09 -37.91
N PRO A 159 18.10 -7.26 -36.72
CA PRO A 159 17.94 -8.47 -35.93
C PRO A 159 16.51 -8.61 -35.39
N LYS A 160 15.85 -9.73 -35.74
CA LYS A 160 14.50 -10.07 -35.30
C LYS A 160 14.57 -11.09 -34.16
N LEU A 161 13.90 -10.79 -33.05
CA LEU A 161 13.79 -11.73 -31.93
C LEU A 161 12.97 -12.96 -32.34
N THR A 162 13.56 -14.16 -32.22
CA THR A 162 12.88 -15.44 -32.50
C THR A 162 12.37 -16.11 -31.22
N THR A 163 12.95 -15.78 -30.07
CA THR A 163 12.50 -16.29 -28.77
C THR A 163 11.13 -15.69 -28.42
N LYS A 164 10.15 -16.56 -28.16
CA LYS A 164 8.84 -16.15 -27.66
C LYS A 164 8.97 -15.65 -26.21
N ILE A 165 8.64 -14.39 -25.97
CA ILE A 165 8.55 -13.82 -24.63
C ILE A 165 7.14 -14.05 -24.08
N GLY A 166 7.04 -14.41 -22.80
CA GLY A 166 5.75 -14.52 -22.10
C GLY A 166 5.05 -13.16 -21.95
N PRO A 167 3.80 -13.14 -21.46
CA PRO A 167 3.10 -11.88 -21.23
C PRO A 167 3.86 -11.00 -20.23
N GLN A 168 3.97 -9.71 -20.53
CA GLN A 168 4.64 -8.71 -19.68
C GLN A 168 3.67 -7.59 -19.35
N LEU A 169 3.69 -7.13 -18.10
CA LEU A 169 3.04 -5.88 -17.71
C LEU A 169 4.04 -4.73 -17.87
N LYS A 170 3.82 -3.88 -18.87
CA LYS A 170 4.62 -2.67 -19.09
C LYS A 170 4.17 -1.56 -18.15
N LEU A 171 5.12 -0.88 -17.51
CA LEU A 171 4.89 0.33 -16.72
C LEU A 171 5.85 1.43 -17.19
N ASN A 172 5.33 2.62 -17.47
CA ASN A 172 6.18 3.78 -17.84
C ASN A 172 6.97 4.35 -16.65
N TYR A 173 6.53 4.05 -15.44
CA TYR A 173 7.22 4.34 -14.19
C TYR A 173 7.31 3.04 -13.39
N PRO A 174 8.35 2.81 -12.58
CA PRO A 174 8.45 1.60 -11.76
C PRO A 174 7.53 1.64 -10.52
N LEU A 175 6.37 2.31 -10.64
CA LEU A 175 5.42 2.60 -9.58
C LEU A 175 4.02 2.13 -9.99
N MET A 176 3.28 1.53 -9.08
CA MET A 176 1.89 1.09 -9.26
C MET A 176 1.05 1.46 -8.04
N PHE A 177 -0.26 1.66 -8.22
CA PHE A 177 -1.17 1.81 -7.07
C PHE A 177 -1.50 0.45 -6.46
N SER A 178 -1.25 0.32 -5.16
CA SER A 178 -1.38 -0.96 -4.44
C SER A 178 -2.82 -1.47 -4.36
N ALA A 179 -2.96 -2.77 -4.12
CA ALA A 179 -4.22 -3.46 -3.93
C ALA A 179 -5.00 -2.89 -2.73
N MET A 180 -6.08 -2.17 -3.01
CA MET A 180 -7.00 -1.63 -2.01
C MET A 180 -8.42 -1.92 -2.46
N SER A 181 -9.17 -2.69 -1.68
CA SER A 181 -10.45 -3.24 -2.14
C SER A 181 -11.57 -2.21 -2.20
N PHE A 182 -12.45 -2.35 -3.20
CA PHE A 182 -13.74 -1.68 -3.19
C PHE A 182 -14.53 -2.18 -1.98
N GLY A 183 -15.05 -1.25 -1.20
CA GLY A 183 -15.55 -1.50 0.15
C GLY A 183 -14.60 -0.95 1.21
N SER A 184 -13.30 -1.26 1.14
CA SER A 184 -12.30 -0.65 2.05
C SER A 184 -12.11 0.84 1.73
N ILE A 185 -11.92 1.15 0.46
CA ILE A 185 -12.01 2.49 -0.11
C ILE A 185 -13.23 2.57 -1.02
N ASN A 186 -13.70 3.79 -1.32
CA ASN A 186 -14.86 3.96 -2.17
C ASN A 186 -14.56 3.91 -3.66
N LEU A 187 -15.64 3.80 -4.43
CA LEU A 187 -15.61 3.77 -5.89
C LEU A 187 -15.00 5.04 -6.50
N ASN A 188 -15.19 6.21 -5.89
CA ASN A 188 -14.62 7.47 -6.40
C ASN A 188 -13.10 7.43 -6.41
N LEU A 189 -12.49 6.87 -5.36
CA LEU A 189 -11.05 6.69 -5.31
C LEU A 189 -10.55 5.58 -6.24
N HIS A 190 -11.31 4.49 -6.43
CA HIS A 190 -11.00 3.52 -7.47
C HIS A 190 -11.00 4.12 -8.88
N LYS A 191 -12.04 4.90 -9.21
CA LYS A 191 -12.12 5.64 -10.49
C LYS A 191 -10.92 6.56 -10.65
N ALA A 192 -10.53 7.27 -9.59
CA ALA A 192 -9.37 8.14 -9.60
C ALA A 192 -8.05 7.39 -9.85
N MET A 193 -7.83 6.26 -9.17
CA MET A 193 -6.63 5.43 -9.39
C MET A 193 -6.60 4.86 -10.80
N ALA A 194 -7.74 4.40 -11.33
CA ALA A 194 -7.85 3.86 -12.68
C ALA A 194 -7.55 4.94 -13.74
N MET A 195 -8.12 6.14 -13.59
CA MET A 195 -7.85 7.29 -14.46
C MET A 195 -6.37 7.68 -14.43
N ALA A 196 -5.78 7.82 -13.24
CA ALA A 196 -4.37 8.16 -13.09
C ALA A 196 -3.45 7.07 -13.66
N ALA A 197 -3.76 5.80 -13.42
CA ALA A 197 -2.98 4.68 -13.93
C ALA A 197 -2.96 4.66 -15.47
N THR A 198 -4.12 4.87 -16.11
CA THR A 198 -4.22 4.97 -17.57
C THR A 198 -3.48 6.19 -18.12
N GLU A 199 -3.61 7.36 -17.48
CA GLU A 199 -2.90 8.59 -17.89
C GLU A 199 -1.37 8.43 -17.84
N LEU A 200 -0.87 7.74 -16.81
CA LEU A 200 0.56 7.54 -16.59
C LEU A 200 1.14 6.35 -17.37
N GLY A 201 0.29 5.43 -17.84
CA GLY A 201 0.74 4.13 -18.36
C GLY A 201 1.37 3.25 -17.26
N ILE A 202 0.78 3.25 -16.08
CA ILE A 202 1.10 2.32 -14.97
C ILE A 202 -0.12 1.46 -14.66
N ALA A 203 -0.05 0.60 -13.64
CA ALA A 203 -1.18 -0.20 -13.21
C ALA A 203 -1.71 0.20 -11.82
N TYR A 204 -3.00 -0.06 -11.58
CA TYR A 204 -3.60 -0.09 -10.25
C TYR A 204 -4.17 -1.49 -9.98
N ASN A 205 -4.31 -1.86 -8.70
CA ASN A 205 -4.79 -3.19 -8.32
C ASN A 205 -6.15 -3.10 -7.59
N THR A 206 -7.10 -3.96 -7.97
CA THR A 206 -8.48 -3.96 -7.45
C THR A 206 -8.58 -4.26 -5.96
N GLY A 207 -7.60 -4.98 -5.41
CA GLY A 207 -7.74 -5.64 -4.13
C GLY A 207 -8.84 -6.72 -4.12
N GLU A 208 -9.13 -7.24 -2.93
CA GLU A 208 -9.98 -8.41 -2.69
C GLU A 208 -11.50 -8.15 -2.87
N GLY A 209 -11.90 -7.01 -3.40
CA GLY A 209 -13.29 -6.54 -3.38
C GLY A 209 -14.12 -6.84 -4.62
N GLY A 210 -13.54 -7.52 -5.61
CA GLY A 210 -14.07 -7.59 -6.97
C GLY A 210 -13.84 -6.30 -7.77
N LEU A 211 -14.38 -6.25 -8.98
CA LEU A 211 -14.27 -5.10 -9.89
C LEU A 211 -15.66 -4.52 -10.17
N HIS A 212 -15.86 -3.24 -9.85
CA HIS A 212 -17.10 -2.57 -10.17
C HIS A 212 -17.26 -2.40 -11.70
N PRO A 213 -18.46 -2.60 -12.29
CA PRO A 213 -18.69 -2.52 -13.74
C PRO A 213 -18.12 -1.25 -14.42
N ASP A 214 -18.30 -0.08 -13.80
CA ASP A 214 -17.74 1.20 -14.29
C ASP A 214 -16.23 1.20 -14.55
N LEU A 215 -15.48 0.27 -13.95
CA LEU A 215 -14.02 0.21 -14.01
C LEU A 215 -13.50 -0.72 -15.12
N TYR A 216 -14.36 -1.56 -15.73
CA TYR A 216 -13.94 -2.51 -16.77
C TYR A 216 -13.30 -1.82 -17.99
N LYS A 217 -13.72 -0.58 -18.29
CA LYS A 217 -13.13 0.24 -19.35
C LYS A 217 -11.65 0.59 -19.14
N TYR A 218 -11.11 0.41 -17.93
CA TYR A 218 -9.71 0.65 -17.59
C TYR A 218 -8.88 -0.65 -17.53
N GLY A 219 -9.39 -1.75 -18.10
CA GLY A 219 -8.80 -3.09 -17.99
C GLY A 219 -7.31 -3.17 -18.34
N ASN A 220 -6.86 -2.43 -19.36
CA ASN A 220 -5.45 -2.37 -19.79
C ASN A 220 -4.46 -1.91 -18.70
N ASN A 221 -4.95 -1.27 -17.64
CA ASN A 221 -4.14 -0.79 -16.51
C ASN A 221 -4.62 -1.38 -15.16
N THR A 222 -5.46 -2.41 -15.19
CA THR A 222 -6.08 -3.01 -14.00
C THR A 222 -5.44 -4.35 -13.68
N ILE A 223 -4.91 -4.50 -12.47
CA ILE A 223 -4.50 -5.80 -11.91
C ILE A 223 -5.67 -6.32 -11.07
N VAL A 224 -6.22 -7.48 -11.43
CA VAL A 224 -7.33 -8.11 -10.72
C VAL A 224 -6.81 -9.09 -9.67
N GLN A 225 -7.32 -9.02 -8.45
CA GLN A 225 -6.83 -9.86 -7.34
C GLN A 225 -7.72 -11.08 -7.10
N VAL A 226 -7.09 -12.22 -6.82
CA VAL A 226 -7.72 -13.47 -6.37
C VAL A 226 -7.25 -13.74 -4.94
N ALA A 227 -8.12 -13.52 -3.97
CA ALA A 227 -7.86 -13.74 -2.54
C ALA A 227 -8.75 -14.85 -1.97
N SER A 228 -8.48 -15.30 -0.75
CA SER A 228 -9.13 -16.45 -0.11
C SER A 228 -10.66 -16.43 -0.13
N GLY A 229 -11.28 -15.25 0.00
CA GLY A 229 -12.74 -15.10 -0.02
C GLY A 229 -13.40 -15.19 -1.40
N ARG A 230 -12.62 -15.14 -2.51
CA ARG A 230 -13.09 -15.16 -3.91
C ARG A 230 -14.22 -14.16 -4.24
N PHE A 231 -14.33 -13.08 -3.48
CA PHE A 231 -15.36 -12.06 -3.71
C PHE A 231 -15.24 -11.48 -5.11
N GLY A 232 -16.33 -11.53 -5.88
CA GLY A 232 -16.40 -10.99 -7.24
C GLY A 232 -15.56 -11.73 -8.29
N VAL A 233 -14.94 -12.87 -7.97
CA VAL A 233 -14.08 -13.61 -8.92
C VAL A 233 -14.92 -14.50 -9.83
N HIS A 234 -14.91 -14.18 -11.12
CA HIS A 234 -15.57 -14.94 -12.19
C HIS A 234 -14.81 -14.77 -13.51
N LYS A 235 -15.21 -15.48 -14.57
CA LYS A 235 -14.50 -15.48 -15.86
C LYS A 235 -14.25 -14.08 -16.43
N ASP A 236 -15.28 -13.25 -16.48
CA ASP A 236 -15.17 -11.91 -17.09
C ASP A 236 -14.32 -10.97 -16.24
N TYR A 237 -14.34 -11.13 -14.91
CA TYR A 237 -13.42 -10.43 -14.01
C TYR A 237 -11.95 -10.79 -14.28
N LEU A 238 -11.63 -12.08 -14.41
CA LEU A 238 -10.24 -12.51 -14.68
C LEU A 238 -9.74 -11.98 -16.03
N ASN A 239 -10.61 -11.96 -17.04
CA ASN A 239 -10.28 -11.48 -18.39
C ASN A 239 -10.31 -9.94 -18.53
N ALA A 240 -10.74 -9.21 -17.50
CA ALA A 240 -10.77 -7.75 -17.52
C ALA A 240 -9.41 -7.12 -17.17
N GLY A 241 -8.55 -7.82 -16.43
CA GLY A 241 -7.27 -7.28 -15.97
C GLY A 241 -6.12 -7.43 -16.97
N SER A 242 -5.12 -6.56 -16.87
CA SER A 242 -3.83 -6.67 -17.56
C SER A 242 -2.82 -7.57 -16.84
N ALA A 243 -3.15 -8.01 -15.62
CA ALA A 243 -2.47 -9.04 -14.83
C ALA A 243 -3.42 -9.58 -13.76
N VAL A 244 -3.12 -10.77 -13.23
CA VAL A 244 -3.84 -11.36 -12.09
C VAL A 244 -2.92 -11.47 -10.88
N GLU A 245 -3.38 -11.14 -9.68
CA GLU A 245 -2.62 -11.28 -8.44
C GLU A 245 -3.28 -12.27 -7.48
N ILE A 246 -2.63 -13.40 -7.21
CA ILE A 246 -3.01 -14.33 -6.14
C ILE A 246 -2.49 -13.75 -4.82
N LYS A 247 -3.38 -13.44 -3.90
CA LYS A 247 -3.01 -12.81 -2.62
C LYS A 247 -3.00 -13.82 -1.48
N ILE A 248 -1.82 -14.36 -1.20
CA ILE A 248 -1.57 -15.27 -0.06
C ILE A 248 -1.52 -14.49 1.26
N GLY A 249 -0.93 -13.29 1.26
CA GLY A 249 -0.75 -12.51 2.47
C GLY A 249 -0.69 -11.00 2.23
N GLN A 250 -0.81 -10.24 3.31
CA GLN A 250 -0.54 -8.81 3.34
C GLN A 250 0.28 -8.45 4.57
N GLY A 251 1.14 -7.45 4.43
CA GLY A 251 2.06 -7.03 5.48
C GLY A 251 1.36 -6.60 6.77
N ALA A 252 0.20 -5.95 6.67
CA ALA A 252 -0.53 -5.45 7.84
C ALA A 252 -1.18 -6.53 8.72
N LYS A 253 -1.32 -7.76 8.19
CA LYS A 253 -1.92 -8.88 8.91
C LYS A 253 -1.55 -10.22 8.30
N PRO A 254 -0.27 -10.64 8.39
CA PRO A 254 0.15 -11.94 7.91
C PRO A 254 -0.61 -13.04 8.64
N GLY A 255 -0.98 -14.11 7.93
CA GLY A 255 -1.64 -15.29 8.51
C GLY A 255 -3.15 -15.18 8.74
N ILE A 256 -3.80 -14.06 8.40
CA ILE A 256 -5.26 -13.93 8.43
C ILE A 256 -5.83 -13.27 7.18
N GLY A 257 -7.12 -13.51 6.92
CA GLY A 257 -7.81 -13.04 5.74
C GLY A 257 -8.21 -11.56 5.75
N GLY A 258 -8.79 -11.14 4.62
CA GLY A 258 -9.52 -9.88 4.47
C GLY A 258 -10.58 -9.68 5.57
N HIS A 259 -10.80 -8.42 5.94
CA HIS A 259 -11.86 -8.04 6.88
C HIS A 259 -12.45 -6.72 6.41
N LEU A 260 -13.72 -6.74 6.07
CA LEU A 260 -14.52 -5.56 5.80
C LEU A 260 -15.74 -5.55 6.74
N PRO A 261 -15.81 -4.60 7.69
CA PRO A 261 -16.96 -4.49 8.58
C PRO A 261 -18.26 -4.23 7.81
N GLY A 262 -19.38 -4.78 8.29
CA GLY A 262 -20.69 -4.75 7.67
C GLY A 262 -21.24 -3.34 7.49
N GLU A 263 -20.89 -2.41 8.38
CA GLU A 263 -21.19 -0.98 8.25
C GLU A 263 -20.65 -0.35 6.94
N LYS A 264 -19.69 -1.01 6.28
CA LYS A 264 -19.10 -0.58 5.01
C LYS A 264 -19.65 -1.35 3.81
N ILE A 265 -20.52 -2.33 4.01
CA ILE A 265 -21.13 -3.11 2.92
C ILE A 265 -22.49 -2.49 2.59
N ASP A 266 -22.47 -1.50 1.70
CA ASP A 266 -23.67 -0.97 1.06
C ASP A 266 -24.12 -1.85 -0.12
N GLU A 267 -25.19 -1.46 -0.81
CA GLU A 267 -25.72 -2.22 -1.94
C GLU A 267 -24.72 -2.38 -3.10
N GLU A 268 -23.90 -1.36 -3.39
CA GLU A 268 -22.92 -1.42 -4.48
C GLU A 268 -21.80 -2.41 -4.15
N VAL A 269 -21.29 -2.37 -2.93
CA VAL A 269 -20.27 -3.31 -2.42
C VAL A 269 -20.84 -4.73 -2.36
N SER A 270 -22.07 -4.88 -1.85
CA SER A 270 -22.80 -6.15 -1.78
C SER A 270 -22.92 -6.82 -3.16
N LYS A 271 -23.37 -6.07 -4.17
CA LYS A 271 -23.49 -6.55 -5.56
C LYS A 271 -22.14 -6.96 -6.14
N THR A 272 -21.11 -6.16 -5.93
CA THR A 272 -19.76 -6.44 -6.47
C THR A 272 -19.14 -7.68 -5.84
N ARG A 273 -19.33 -7.86 -4.53
CA ARG A 273 -18.75 -8.98 -3.77
C ARG A 273 -19.62 -10.24 -3.76
N MET A 274 -20.89 -10.13 -4.11
CA MET A 274 -21.90 -11.18 -3.95
C MET A 274 -22.06 -11.60 -2.47
N CYS A 275 -22.21 -10.61 -1.57
CA CYS A 275 -22.40 -10.84 -0.13
C CYS A 275 -23.58 -10.02 0.41
N PRO A 276 -24.23 -10.41 1.54
CA PRO A 276 -25.35 -9.66 2.10
C PRO A 276 -24.97 -8.24 2.57
N VAL A 277 -25.83 -7.27 2.30
CA VAL A 277 -25.71 -5.90 2.83
C VAL A 277 -25.63 -5.92 4.36
N GLY A 278 -24.74 -5.13 4.95
CA GLY A 278 -24.58 -5.03 6.40
C GLY A 278 -23.91 -6.22 7.08
N SER A 279 -23.57 -7.29 6.37
CA SER A 279 -22.84 -8.43 6.94
C SER A 279 -21.33 -8.18 6.98
N ASP A 280 -20.64 -8.65 8.02
CA ASP A 280 -19.17 -8.61 8.02
C ASP A 280 -18.63 -9.56 6.95
N ALA A 281 -17.79 -9.05 6.05
CA ALA A 281 -17.05 -9.88 5.10
C ALA A 281 -15.68 -10.24 5.71
N ILE A 282 -15.64 -11.38 6.39
CA ILE A 282 -14.43 -11.98 6.96
C ILE A 282 -13.99 -13.10 6.02
N SER A 283 -12.86 -12.92 5.35
CA SER A 283 -12.32 -13.96 4.47
C SER A 283 -11.63 -15.04 5.29
N PRO A 284 -11.64 -16.31 4.83
CA PRO A 284 -10.82 -17.36 5.41
C PRO A 284 -9.35 -16.94 5.46
N ALA A 285 -8.63 -17.41 6.47
CA ALA A 285 -7.19 -17.18 6.57
C ALA A 285 -6.42 -17.86 5.42
N PRO A 286 -6.61 -19.17 5.14
CA PRO A 286 -6.01 -19.80 3.97
C PRO A 286 -6.88 -19.63 2.73
N HIS A 287 -6.27 -19.78 1.56
CA HIS A 287 -6.98 -20.19 0.36
C HIS A 287 -7.38 -21.66 0.52
N HIS A 288 -8.67 -22.00 0.37
CA HIS A 288 -9.13 -23.38 0.55
C HIS A 288 -8.72 -24.34 -0.58
N ASP A 289 -8.11 -23.81 -1.62
CA ASP A 289 -7.51 -24.48 -2.75
C ASP A 289 -5.97 -24.33 -2.76
N ILE A 290 -5.35 -23.94 -1.64
CA ILE A 290 -3.89 -23.87 -1.47
C ILE A 290 -3.49 -24.35 -0.07
N TYR A 291 -3.08 -25.62 0.04
CA TYR A 291 -2.50 -26.18 1.26
C TYR A 291 -1.03 -26.59 1.10
N SER A 292 -0.50 -26.57 -0.12
CA SER A 292 0.91 -26.79 -0.43
C SER A 292 1.38 -25.93 -1.60
N ILE A 293 2.66 -26.05 -1.96
CA ILE A 293 3.21 -25.32 -3.12
C ILE A 293 2.69 -25.90 -4.44
N GLU A 294 2.38 -27.20 -4.49
CA GLU A 294 1.78 -27.86 -5.63
C GLU A 294 0.35 -27.36 -5.89
N ASP A 295 -0.41 -27.09 -4.83
CA ASP A 295 -1.74 -26.50 -4.96
C ASP A 295 -1.66 -25.05 -5.50
N LEU A 296 -0.67 -24.27 -5.06
CA LEU A 296 -0.41 -22.94 -5.62
C LEU A 296 -0.08 -23.04 -7.12
N LEU A 297 0.75 -24.00 -7.52
CA LEU A 297 1.04 -24.28 -8.93
C LEU A 297 -0.25 -24.56 -9.71
N GLN A 298 -1.15 -25.39 -9.18
CA GLN A 298 -2.44 -25.67 -9.83
C GLN A 298 -3.29 -24.40 -9.99
N LEU A 299 -3.35 -23.53 -8.98
CA LEU A 299 -4.11 -22.28 -9.10
C LEU A 299 -3.46 -21.33 -10.11
N ILE A 300 -2.14 -21.19 -10.12
CA ILE A 300 -1.41 -20.38 -11.12
C ILE A 300 -1.73 -20.90 -12.52
N TYR A 301 -1.65 -22.22 -12.72
CA TYR A 301 -1.95 -22.87 -14.00
C TYR A 301 -3.41 -22.62 -14.42
N ALA A 302 -4.37 -22.81 -13.52
CA ALA A 302 -5.79 -22.59 -13.80
C ALA A 302 -6.10 -21.13 -14.17
N ILE A 303 -5.44 -20.15 -13.54
CA ILE A 303 -5.58 -18.73 -13.88
C ILE A 303 -4.96 -18.43 -15.25
N LYS A 304 -3.78 -18.99 -15.55
CA LYS A 304 -3.14 -18.84 -16.86
C LYS A 304 -4.00 -19.41 -17.98
N GLU A 305 -4.56 -20.61 -17.80
CA GLU A 305 -5.52 -21.22 -18.73
C GLU A 305 -6.79 -20.36 -18.88
N SER A 306 -7.37 -19.88 -17.77
CA SER A 306 -8.60 -19.07 -17.78
C SER A 306 -8.45 -17.70 -18.47
N THR A 307 -7.21 -17.22 -18.55
CA THR A 307 -6.83 -15.97 -19.23
C THR A 307 -6.14 -16.22 -20.58
N GLU A 308 -6.14 -17.46 -21.05
CA GLU A 308 -5.53 -17.90 -22.31
C GLU A 308 -4.05 -17.49 -22.42
N TYR A 309 -3.32 -17.46 -21.29
CA TYR A 309 -1.93 -17.05 -21.19
C TYR A 309 -1.63 -15.63 -21.71
N LYS A 310 -2.65 -14.76 -21.75
CA LYS A 310 -2.53 -13.39 -22.28
C LYS A 310 -1.93 -12.39 -21.29
N VAL A 311 -1.97 -12.70 -19.99
CA VAL A 311 -1.57 -11.79 -18.91
C VAL A 311 -0.67 -12.49 -17.89
N PRO A 312 0.25 -11.78 -17.24
CA PRO A 312 1.09 -12.37 -16.20
C PRO A 312 0.28 -12.66 -14.93
N VAL A 313 0.70 -13.71 -14.21
CA VAL A 313 0.16 -14.08 -12.90
C VAL A 313 1.19 -13.76 -11.82
N SER A 314 0.78 -12.95 -10.86
CA SER A 314 1.58 -12.54 -9.71
C SER A 314 1.11 -13.25 -8.45
N VAL A 315 2.04 -13.50 -7.52
CA VAL A 315 1.72 -14.04 -6.18
C VAL A 315 2.23 -13.08 -5.13
N LYS A 316 1.31 -12.59 -4.30
CA LYS A 316 1.60 -11.67 -3.21
C LYS A 316 1.66 -12.39 -1.87
N ILE A 317 2.81 -12.27 -1.21
CA ILE A 317 3.05 -12.76 0.15
C ILE A 317 3.32 -11.60 1.11
N ALA A 318 2.95 -11.80 2.37
CA ALA A 318 3.49 -10.97 3.44
C ALA A 318 4.96 -11.39 3.69
N ALA A 319 5.83 -10.43 3.97
CA ALA A 319 7.17 -10.75 4.42
C ALA A 319 7.09 -11.43 5.80
N VAL A 320 7.49 -12.69 5.84
CA VAL A 320 7.52 -13.53 7.04
C VAL A 320 8.80 -14.38 7.05
N HIS A 321 8.99 -15.17 8.11
CA HIS A 321 10.06 -16.16 8.16
C HIS A 321 10.04 -17.07 6.92
N ASN A 322 11.22 -17.41 6.40
CA ASN A 322 11.40 -18.19 5.17
C ASN A 322 10.86 -17.56 3.87
N ALA A 323 10.62 -16.24 3.84
CA ALA A 323 10.27 -15.53 2.60
C ALA A 323 11.17 -15.89 1.39
N PRO A 324 12.50 -16.06 1.51
CA PRO A 324 13.35 -16.49 0.39
C PRO A 324 12.99 -17.86 -0.19
N ALA A 325 12.76 -18.86 0.68
CA ALA A 325 12.38 -20.20 0.25
C ALA A 325 10.97 -20.24 -0.35
N ILE A 326 10.04 -19.49 0.25
CA ILE A 326 8.66 -19.34 -0.25
C ILE A 326 8.69 -18.69 -1.64
N ALA A 327 9.48 -17.63 -1.83
CA ALA A 327 9.62 -16.96 -3.12
C ALA A 327 10.20 -17.89 -4.19
N SER A 328 11.25 -18.67 -3.88
CA SER A 328 11.77 -19.70 -4.80
C SER A 328 10.68 -20.70 -5.20
N GLY A 329 9.91 -21.21 -4.23
CA GLY A 329 8.79 -22.10 -4.51
C GLY A 329 7.74 -21.47 -5.43
N ILE A 330 7.38 -20.21 -5.19
CA ILE A 330 6.43 -19.45 -6.01
C ILE A 330 6.91 -19.31 -7.47
N VAL A 331 8.19 -19.00 -7.67
CA VAL A 331 8.77 -18.89 -9.02
C VAL A 331 8.74 -20.25 -9.72
N ARG A 332 9.11 -21.33 -9.02
CA ARG A 332 9.06 -22.71 -9.54
C ARG A 332 7.64 -23.20 -9.81
N ALA A 333 6.65 -22.68 -9.08
CA ALA A 333 5.23 -22.91 -9.32
C ALA A 333 4.70 -22.18 -10.57
N GLY A 334 5.54 -21.36 -11.22
CA GLY A 334 5.25 -20.72 -12.50
C GLY A 334 4.65 -19.31 -12.38
N ALA A 335 4.78 -18.64 -11.24
CA ALA A 335 4.40 -17.24 -11.13
C ALA A 335 5.34 -16.35 -11.95
N ASP A 336 4.79 -15.37 -12.66
CA ASP A 336 5.57 -14.44 -13.48
C ASP A 336 6.08 -13.24 -12.65
N ILE A 337 5.46 -12.99 -11.49
CA ILE A 337 5.78 -11.89 -10.58
C ILE A 337 5.60 -12.37 -9.13
N VAL A 338 6.55 -12.04 -8.26
CA VAL A 338 6.45 -12.24 -6.79
C VAL A 338 6.32 -10.88 -6.12
N VAL A 339 5.29 -10.70 -5.30
CA VAL A 339 5.07 -9.46 -4.56
C VAL A 339 5.37 -9.68 -3.07
N ILE A 340 6.30 -8.90 -2.52
CA ILE A 340 6.71 -8.96 -1.10
C ILE A 340 6.14 -7.75 -0.36
N ASP A 341 5.26 -7.99 0.61
CA ASP A 341 4.61 -6.93 1.40
C ASP A 341 5.11 -6.93 2.85
N GLY A 342 5.94 -5.95 3.22
CA GLY A 342 6.52 -5.85 4.55
C GLY A 342 5.51 -5.46 5.63
N PHE A 343 5.83 -5.69 6.90
CA PHE A 343 4.88 -5.50 8.03
C PHE A 343 4.27 -4.09 8.15
N ARG A 344 4.88 -3.08 7.52
CA ARG A 344 4.36 -1.70 7.43
C ARG A 344 3.28 -1.51 6.35
N GLY A 345 2.89 -2.58 5.65
CA GLY A 345 1.76 -2.59 4.72
C GLY A 345 0.48 -2.02 5.35
N GLY A 346 -0.31 -1.32 4.55
CA GLY A 346 -1.57 -0.72 5.01
C GLY A 346 -2.73 -1.71 5.07
N THR A 347 -3.77 -1.37 5.81
CA THR A 347 -5.05 -2.11 5.83
C THR A 347 -6.24 -1.21 6.09
N GLY A 348 -7.42 -1.59 5.58
CA GLY A 348 -8.67 -0.96 5.99
C GLY A 348 -9.10 -1.37 7.40
N ALA A 349 -8.86 -2.64 7.76
CA ALA A 349 -9.16 -3.21 9.06
C ALA A 349 -8.25 -4.42 9.35
N ALA A 350 -7.58 -4.39 10.50
CA ALA A 350 -6.85 -5.52 11.07
C ALA A 350 -6.92 -5.48 12.60
N PRO A 351 -6.81 -6.64 13.28
CA PRO A 351 -6.50 -6.69 14.70
C PRO A 351 -5.21 -5.92 14.97
N THR A 352 -5.28 -4.98 15.92
CA THR A 352 -4.21 -4.01 16.21
C THR A 352 -2.91 -4.71 16.58
N MET A 353 -2.99 -5.74 17.43
CA MET A 353 -1.80 -6.48 17.86
C MET A 353 -1.17 -7.32 16.75
N ILE A 354 -1.96 -7.81 15.79
CA ILE A 354 -1.41 -8.50 14.62
C ILE A 354 -0.66 -7.50 13.74
N ARG A 355 -1.30 -6.37 13.41
CA ARG A 355 -0.69 -5.31 12.59
C ARG A 355 0.63 -4.82 13.16
N ASP A 356 0.71 -4.69 14.47
CA ASP A 356 1.87 -4.08 15.11
C ASP A 356 3.00 -5.07 15.43
N ASN A 357 2.74 -6.38 15.43
CA ASN A 357 3.72 -7.38 15.90
C ASN A 357 4.00 -8.54 14.93
N VAL A 358 3.26 -8.69 13.84
CA VAL A 358 3.42 -9.85 12.94
C VAL A 358 3.98 -9.41 11.58
N GLY A 359 5.01 -10.12 11.11
CA GLY A 359 5.71 -9.85 9.85
C GLY A 359 7.12 -9.29 10.06
N ILE A 360 7.89 -9.20 8.97
CA ILE A 360 9.27 -8.70 8.98
C ILE A 360 9.44 -7.47 8.06
N PRO A 361 10.52 -6.68 8.22
CA PRO A 361 10.81 -5.53 7.37
C PRO A 361 10.92 -5.93 5.89
N MET A 362 10.36 -5.09 5.02
CA MET A 362 10.36 -5.32 3.56
C MET A 362 11.79 -5.31 3.02
N GLU A 363 12.63 -4.43 3.56
CA GLU A 363 13.99 -4.13 3.11
C GLU A 363 14.88 -5.38 3.17
N LEU A 364 14.88 -6.03 4.33
CA LEU A 364 15.63 -7.27 4.57
C LEU A 364 15.05 -8.43 3.76
N ALA A 365 13.72 -8.55 3.70
CA ALA A 365 13.06 -9.61 2.97
C ALA A 365 13.33 -9.54 1.46
N LEU A 366 13.29 -8.33 0.88
CA LEU A 366 13.60 -8.09 -0.52
C LEU A 366 15.04 -8.52 -0.84
N ALA A 367 16.02 -8.03 -0.08
CA ALA A 367 17.42 -8.32 -0.33
C ALA A 367 17.72 -9.83 -0.25
N ALA A 368 17.14 -10.51 0.75
CA ALA A 368 17.28 -11.95 0.93
C ALA A 368 16.58 -12.77 -0.17
N VAL A 369 15.40 -12.35 -0.63
CA VAL A 369 14.70 -13.00 -1.75
C VAL A 369 15.45 -12.81 -3.06
N ASP A 370 15.90 -11.60 -3.36
CA ASP A 370 16.66 -11.31 -4.58
C ASP A 370 17.96 -12.14 -4.63
N ASN A 371 18.72 -12.20 -3.52
CA ASN A 371 19.91 -13.06 -3.42
C ASN A 371 19.57 -14.52 -3.66
N ARG A 372 18.55 -15.04 -2.98
CA ARG A 372 18.15 -16.45 -3.10
C ARG A 372 17.80 -16.84 -4.54
N LEU A 373 17.03 -16.01 -5.24
CA LEU A 373 16.64 -16.29 -6.62
C LEU A 373 17.84 -16.19 -7.58
N ARG A 374 18.81 -15.30 -7.30
CA ARG A 374 20.07 -15.20 -8.07
C ARG A 374 20.96 -16.41 -7.85
N ASP A 375 21.14 -16.82 -6.60
CA ASP A 375 21.95 -18.00 -6.23
C ASP A 375 21.38 -19.28 -6.86
N GLU A 376 20.06 -19.38 -6.96
CA GLU A 376 19.40 -20.51 -7.62
C GLU A 376 19.31 -20.38 -9.15
N GLY A 377 19.74 -19.25 -9.73
CA GLY A 377 19.72 -19.01 -11.18
C GLY A 377 18.33 -18.84 -11.79
N ILE A 378 17.33 -18.46 -10.99
CA ILE A 378 15.92 -18.32 -11.43
C ILE A 378 15.39 -16.89 -11.30
N ARG A 379 16.24 -15.90 -10.98
CA ARG A 379 15.84 -14.49 -10.77
C ARG A 379 15.17 -13.86 -11.99
N ASN A 380 15.50 -14.30 -13.20
CA ASN A 380 14.87 -13.84 -14.44
C ASN A 380 13.52 -14.49 -14.71
N HIS A 381 13.17 -15.60 -14.05
CA HIS A 381 11.90 -16.30 -14.27
C HIS A 381 10.70 -15.58 -13.62
N ALA A 382 10.94 -14.61 -12.74
CA ALA A 382 9.90 -13.74 -12.20
C ALA A 382 10.43 -12.35 -11.85
N SER A 383 9.56 -11.34 -11.98
CA SER A 383 9.83 -10.02 -11.43
C SER A 383 9.52 -9.94 -9.94
N LEU A 384 10.27 -9.15 -9.19
CA LEU A 384 10.04 -8.83 -7.78
C LEU A 384 9.35 -7.48 -7.67
N VAL A 385 8.16 -7.45 -7.09
CA VAL A 385 7.46 -6.22 -6.72
C VAL A 385 7.46 -6.10 -5.21
N VAL A 386 7.59 -4.89 -4.67
CA VAL A 386 7.54 -4.68 -3.23
C VAL A 386 6.43 -3.72 -2.80
N ALA A 387 5.95 -3.94 -1.59
CA ALA A 387 4.96 -3.11 -0.92
C ALA A 387 5.28 -3.01 0.58
N GLY A 388 4.70 -1.98 1.22
CA GLY A 388 4.74 -1.86 2.68
C GLY A 388 5.80 -0.88 3.18
N GLY A 389 5.40 0.38 3.37
CA GLY A 389 6.22 1.40 4.02
C GLY A 389 7.05 2.30 3.09
N ILE A 390 6.74 2.36 1.79
CA ILE A 390 7.38 3.31 0.86
C ILE A 390 6.75 4.69 1.02
N ARG A 391 7.54 5.67 1.46
CA ARG A 391 7.08 7.02 1.83
C ARG A 391 7.38 8.08 0.76
N CYS A 392 8.47 7.90 0.02
CA CYS A 392 8.97 8.86 -0.98
C CYS A 392 9.69 8.15 -2.15
N SER A 393 10.09 8.92 -3.15
CA SER A 393 10.91 8.46 -4.28
C SER A 393 12.26 7.86 -3.84
N ALA A 394 12.88 8.39 -2.79
CA ALA A 394 14.14 7.88 -2.25
C ALA A 394 13.98 6.46 -1.67
N ASP A 395 12.88 6.17 -0.98
CA ASP A 395 12.57 4.79 -0.54
C ASP A 395 12.37 3.87 -1.77
N ALA A 396 11.65 4.35 -2.78
CA ALA A 396 11.35 3.58 -3.98
C ALA A 396 12.62 3.22 -4.78
N ILE A 397 13.51 4.18 -5.02
CA ILE A 397 14.75 3.95 -5.77
C ILE A 397 15.73 3.05 -5.00
N LYS A 398 15.77 3.16 -3.66
CA LYS A 398 16.55 2.24 -2.80
C LYS A 398 16.02 0.81 -2.90
N ALA A 399 14.70 0.62 -2.94
CA ALA A 399 14.12 -0.69 -3.17
C ALA A 399 14.51 -1.29 -4.53
N ILE A 400 14.56 -0.47 -5.59
CA ILE A 400 15.03 -0.94 -6.91
C ILE A 400 16.50 -1.33 -6.86
N ALA A 401 17.34 -0.51 -6.23
CA ALA A 401 18.76 -0.83 -6.02
C ALA A 401 18.98 -2.12 -5.21
N LEU A 402 18.09 -2.43 -4.25
CA LEU A 402 18.13 -3.70 -3.50
C LEU A 402 17.65 -4.91 -4.33
N GLY A 403 16.90 -4.70 -5.40
CA GLY A 403 16.50 -5.79 -6.31
C GLY A 403 15.04 -5.78 -6.76
N ALA A 404 14.23 -4.77 -6.40
CA ALA A 404 12.84 -4.69 -6.88
C ALA A 404 12.77 -4.28 -8.37
N ASP A 405 11.86 -4.89 -9.12
CA ASP A 405 11.53 -4.52 -10.50
C ASP A 405 10.48 -3.39 -10.57
N ALA A 406 9.59 -3.30 -9.57
CA ALA A 406 8.62 -2.21 -9.40
C ALA A 406 8.12 -2.12 -7.94
N ILE A 407 7.42 -1.03 -7.63
CA ILE A 407 6.92 -0.72 -6.29
C ILE A 407 5.42 -0.48 -6.31
N TYR A 408 4.72 -1.09 -5.35
CA TYR A 408 3.37 -0.69 -4.99
C TYR A 408 3.35 0.46 -3.98
N ILE A 409 2.73 1.57 -4.37
CA ILE A 409 2.42 2.69 -3.47
C ILE A 409 0.95 2.62 -3.03
N GLY A 410 0.74 2.51 -1.72
CA GLY A 410 -0.59 2.48 -1.11
C GLY A 410 -0.83 3.73 -0.27
N THR A 411 -0.22 3.76 0.92
CA THR A 411 -0.40 4.86 1.86
C THR A 411 0.02 6.22 1.31
N ALA A 412 1.15 6.32 0.59
CA ALA A 412 1.57 7.57 -0.05
C ALA A 412 0.50 8.11 -1.04
N ALA A 413 -0.13 7.21 -1.82
CA ALA A 413 -1.23 7.56 -2.71
C ALA A 413 -2.48 8.04 -1.95
N LEU A 414 -2.79 7.42 -0.80
CA LEU A 414 -3.89 7.89 0.06
C LEU A 414 -3.59 9.26 0.70
N VAL A 415 -2.35 9.50 1.11
CA VAL A 415 -1.92 10.76 1.71
C VAL A 415 -2.01 11.90 0.70
N SER A 416 -1.61 11.69 -0.57
CA SER A 416 -1.69 12.74 -1.60
C SER A 416 -3.13 13.21 -1.88
N VAL A 417 -4.13 12.35 -1.64
CA VAL A 417 -5.56 12.68 -1.75
C VAL A 417 -6.22 13.11 -0.44
N GLY A 418 -5.44 13.26 0.65
CA GLY A 418 -5.89 13.88 1.90
C GLY A 418 -5.93 12.97 3.14
N CYS A 419 -5.45 11.73 3.05
CA CYS A 419 -5.37 10.89 4.25
C CYS A 419 -4.43 11.48 5.31
N THR A 420 -4.90 11.52 6.57
CA THR A 420 -4.12 12.02 7.72
C THR A 420 -3.69 10.92 8.68
N LEU A 421 -3.72 9.66 8.24
CA LEU A 421 -3.26 8.49 9.02
C LEU A 421 -3.98 8.29 10.37
N CYS A 422 -5.23 8.77 10.53
CA CYS A 422 -5.99 8.62 11.78
C CYS A 422 -6.29 7.16 12.22
N GLY A 423 -6.02 6.16 11.38
CA GLY A 423 -6.12 4.73 11.74
C GLY A 423 -7.55 4.20 11.96
N ARG A 424 -8.60 4.99 11.70
CA ARG A 424 -10.01 4.61 11.90
C ARG A 424 -10.73 4.17 10.63
N CYS A 425 -10.01 3.65 9.64
CA CYS A 425 -10.52 3.28 8.31
C CYS A 425 -11.63 2.21 8.36
N TYR A 426 -11.61 1.37 9.40
CA TYR A 426 -12.56 0.28 9.61
C TYR A 426 -13.98 0.77 9.95
N THR A 427 -14.14 2.00 10.44
CA THR A 427 -15.44 2.54 10.89
C THR A 427 -16.39 2.94 9.76
N GLY A 428 -15.90 3.04 8.52
CA GLY A 428 -16.69 3.60 7.42
C GLY A 428 -16.98 5.11 7.55
N LYS A 429 -16.45 5.80 8.55
CA LYS A 429 -16.71 7.23 8.82
C LYS A 429 -15.56 8.14 8.41
N CYS A 430 -14.79 7.78 7.37
CA CYS A 430 -13.63 8.56 6.95
C CYS A 430 -14.01 10.02 6.63
N PRO A 431 -13.53 11.02 7.41
CA PRO A 431 -13.92 12.40 7.21
C PRO A 431 -13.48 12.93 5.85
N TRP A 432 -12.36 12.43 5.33
CA TRP A 432 -11.79 12.82 4.04
C TRP A 432 -12.48 12.18 2.83
N GLY A 433 -13.44 11.26 3.04
CA GLY A 433 -14.13 10.61 1.93
C GLY A 433 -13.28 9.56 1.22
N ILE A 434 -12.31 8.94 1.90
CA ILE A 434 -11.42 7.91 1.34
C ILE A 434 -11.95 6.51 1.68
N ALA A 435 -11.89 6.15 2.97
CA ALA A 435 -12.26 4.83 3.48
C ALA A 435 -13.71 4.78 3.99
N THR A 436 -14.67 5.09 3.12
CA THR A 436 -16.10 5.19 3.45
C THR A 436 -16.98 5.01 2.23
N ASN A 437 -18.05 4.21 2.34
CA ASN A 437 -19.06 4.06 1.28
C ASN A 437 -20.33 4.86 1.58
N GLU A 438 -20.40 5.57 2.72
CA GLU A 438 -21.52 6.45 3.06
C GLU A 438 -21.72 7.50 1.97
N ALA A 439 -22.92 7.59 1.42
CA ALA A 439 -23.25 8.42 0.25
C ALA A 439 -22.84 9.90 0.42
N ARG A 440 -22.96 10.44 1.64
CA ARG A 440 -22.58 11.82 1.95
C ARG A 440 -21.07 12.00 2.05
N LEU A 441 -20.35 11.05 2.66
CA LEU A 441 -18.91 11.16 2.85
C LEU A 441 -18.13 10.86 1.57
N LYS A 442 -18.55 9.86 0.77
CA LYS A 442 -17.85 9.52 -0.48
C LYS A 442 -17.82 10.67 -1.50
N LYS A 443 -18.85 11.54 -1.49
CA LYS A 443 -18.91 12.76 -2.30
C LYS A 443 -17.82 13.79 -1.97
N ARG A 444 -17.20 13.71 -0.78
CA ARG A 444 -16.08 14.59 -0.42
C ARG A 444 -14.83 14.32 -1.26
N GLN A 445 -14.74 13.14 -1.87
CA GLN A 445 -13.68 12.77 -2.81
C GLN A 445 -14.19 12.90 -4.24
N ASN A 446 -13.82 13.98 -4.92
CA ASN A 446 -14.03 14.11 -6.35
C ASN A 446 -13.00 13.23 -7.11
N PRO A 447 -13.45 12.30 -7.99
CA PRO A 447 -12.55 11.39 -8.71
C PRO A 447 -11.53 12.09 -9.61
N GLU A 448 -11.91 13.16 -10.31
CA GLU A 448 -11.05 13.86 -11.28
C GLU A 448 -9.91 14.60 -10.56
N VAL A 449 -10.23 15.29 -9.47
CA VAL A 449 -9.24 15.98 -8.62
C VAL A 449 -8.30 14.98 -7.96
N ALA A 450 -8.84 13.84 -7.49
CA ALA A 450 -8.04 12.76 -6.94
C ALA A 450 -7.10 12.16 -7.99
N ALA A 451 -7.60 11.89 -9.20
CA ALA A 451 -6.80 11.36 -10.31
C ALA A 451 -5.63 12.30 -10.63
N LYS A 452 -5.89 13.61 -10.74
CA LYS A 452 -4.84 14.62 -10.98
C LYS A 452 -3.79 14.62 -9.87
N ARG A 453 -4.19 14.52 -8.60
CA ARG A 453 -3.24 14.46 -7.46
C ARG A 453 -2.40 13.20 -7.47
N LEU A 454 -3.01 12.06 -7.77
CA LEU A 454 -2.31 10.77 -7.92
C LEU A 454 -1.33 10.80 -9.09
N ALA A 455 -1.73 11.36 -10.23
CA ALA A 455 -0.87 11.54 -11.40
C ALA A 455 0.31 12.46 -11.10
N ASN A 456 0.06 13.58 -10.42
CA ASN A 456 1.12 14.50 -10.00
C ASN A 456 2.12 13.85 -9.04
N LEU A 457 1.65 13.02 -8.10
CA LEU A 457 2.54 12.29 -7.19
C LEU A 457 3.53 11.40 -7.96
N VAL A 458 3.02 10.58 -8.89
CA VAL A 458 3.86 9.67 -9.67
C VAL A 458 4.82 10.44 -10.58
N ARG A 459 4.36 11.51 -11.24
CA ARG A 459 5.23 12.38 -12.05
C ARG A 459 6.35 13.00 -11.23
N ALA A 460 6.01 13.58 -10.06
CA ALA A 460 6.99 14.19 -9.18
C ALA A 460 8.04 13.17 -8.73
N TRP A 461 7.61 11.98 -8.29
CA TRP A 461 8.54 10.91 -7.94
C TRP A 461 9.34 10.42 -9.15
N GLY A 462 8.75 10.38 -10.34
CA GLY A 462 9.44 10.04 -11.58
C GLY A 462 10.59 11.02 -11.86
N HIS A 463 10.35 12.32 -11.76
CA HIS A 463 11.39 13.34 -11.89
C HIS A 463 12.48 13.17 -10.83
N GLU A 464 12.12 12.99 -9.55
CA GLU A 464 13.10 12.76 -8.48
C GLU A 464 13.92 11.47 -8.72
N ILE A 465 13.31 10.41 -9.25
CA ILE A 465 14.02 9.17 -9.62
C ILE A 465 15.00 9.44 -10.76
N GLN A 466 14.64 10.23 -11.76
CA GLN A 466 15.55 10.63 -12.84
C GLN A 466 16.76 11.43 -12.28
N GLU A 467 16.52 12.40 -11.41
CA GLU A 467 17.57 13.16 -10.72
C GLU A 467 18.52 12.26 -9.93
N MET A 468 17.98 11.32 -9.15
CA MET A 468 18.81 10.39 -8.39
C MET A 468 19.58 9.41 -9.28
N LEU A 469 18.98 8.91 -10.37
CA LEU A 469 19.67 8.09 -11.36
C LEU A 469 20.83 8.86 -12.02
N GLY A 470 20.56 10.11 -12.45
CA GLY A 470 21.57 10.98 -13.05
C GLY A 470 22.72 11.29 -12.10
N GLY A 471 22.40 11.56 -10.83
CA GLY A 471 23.37 11.71 -9.75
C GLY A 471 24.22 10.47 -9.50
N MET A 472 23.74 9.26 -9.83
CA MET A 472 24.49 8.00 -9.77
C MET A 472 25.23 7.66 -11.08
N GLY A 473 25.13 8.53 -12.11
CA GLY A 473 25.68 8.32 -13.44
C GLY A 473 24.97 7.20 -14.22
N LEU A 474 23.67 7.02 -13.99
CA LEU A 474 22.83 6.02 -14.64
C LEU A 474 21.72 6.73 -15.42
N ASN A 475 21.42 6.26 -16.63
CA ASN A 475 20.33 6.80 -17.46
C ASN A 475 19.13 5.85 -17.58
N SER A 476 19.20 4.67 -16.96
CA SER A 476 18.12 3.68 -17.01
C SER A 476 17.87 3.05 -15.65
N ILE A 477 16.60 2.87 -15.31
CA ILE A 477 16.18 2.18 -14.10
C ILE A 477 16.65 0.71 -14.08
N GLU A 478 16.81 0.08 -15.25
CA GLU A 478 17.32 -1.28 -15.39
C GLU A 478 18.77 -1.39 -14.91
N SER A 479 19.60 -0.37 -15.16
CA SER A 479 21.01 -0.33 -14.72
C SER A 479 21.17 -0.22 -13.20
N LEU A 480 20.12 0.25 -12.51
CA LEU A 480 20.10 0.32 -11.06
C LEU A 480 19.60 -0.99 -10.41
N ARG A 481 18.76 -1.77 -11.09
CA ARG A 481 18.06 -2.90 -10.47
C ARG A 481 19.03 -3.92 -9.87
N GLY A 482 18.97 -4.08 -8.55
CA GLY A 482 19.86 -4.97 -7.80
C GLY A 482 21.33 -4.53 -7.77
N ASN A 483 21.64 -3.32 -8.25
CA ASN A 483 22.98 -2.73 -8.18
C ASN A 483 23.21 -2.12 -6.79
N ARG A 484 23.49 -3.01 -5.82
CA ARG A 484 23.68 -2.65 -4.42
C ARG A 484 24.97 -1.89 -4.14
N ASP A 485 25.91 -1.87 -5.08
CA ASP A 485 27.10 -1.00 -5.02
C ASP A 485 26.75 0.48 -5.08
N LYS A 486 25.53 0.84 -5.51
CA LYS A 486 25.01 2.21 -5.45
C LYS A 486 24.41 2.57 -4.09
N LEU A 487 24.49 1.68 -3.11
CA LEU A 487 24.02 1.91 -1.74
C LEU A 487 25.18 1.90 -0.74
N ARG A 488 25.04 2.68 0.33
CA ARG A 488 25.91 2.63 1.50
C ARG A 488 25.10 2.63 2.79
N GLY A 489 25.46 1.74 3.71
CA GLY A 489 24.83 1.62 5.02
C GLY A 489 25.43 2.56 6.06
N LEU A 490 24.57 3.28 6.78
CA LEU A 490 24.92 4.19 7.87
C LEU A 490 24.38 3.66 9.20
N GLY A 491 25.28 3.35 10.14
CA GLY A 491 24.88 2.88 11.47
C GLY A 491 24.22 1.49 11.49
N LEU A 492 24.32 0.74 10.39
CA LEU A 492 23.90 -0.65 10.30
C LEU A 492 25.02 -1.57 10.82
N ASN A 493 24.64 -2.65 11.50
CA ASN A 493 25.59 -3.66 11.96
C ASN A 493 26.02 -4.61 10.82
N GLU A 494 27.02 -5.45 11.07
CA GLU A 494 27.58 -6.36 10.07
C GLU A 494 26.53 -7.33 9.50
N THR A 495 25.64 -7.87 10.34
CA THR A 495 24.56 -8.77 9.91
C THR A 495 23.54 -8.07 9.02
N GLU A 496 23.17 -6.83 9.35
CA GLU A 496 22.24 -6.04 8.54
C GLU A 496 22.84 -5.69 7.18
N LEU A 497 24.12 -5.29 7.16
CA LEU A 497 24.86 -5.01 5.93
C LEU A 497 24.98 -6.25 5.04
N ASP A 498 25.28 -7.42 5.63
CA ASP A 498 25.39 -8.70 4.92
C ASP A 498 24.05 -9.13 4.30
N ILE A 499 22.96 -9.11 5.09
CA ILE A 499 21.62 -9.45 4.59
C ILE A 499 21.20 -8.51 3.45
N LEU A 500 21.43 -7.20 3.62
CA LEU A 500 21.13 -6.21 2.60
C LEU A 500 22.05 -6.33 1.39
N GLY A 501 23.24 -6.93 1.53
CA GLY A 501 24.28 -6.96 0.49
C GLY A 501 24.83 -5.57 0.18
N VAL A 502 24.95 -4.72 1.19
CA VAL A 502 25.37 -3.30 1.06
C VAL A 502 26.64 -3.06 1.87
N LYS A 503 27.55 -2.22 1.36
CA LYS A 503 28.79 -1.84 2.07
C LYS A 503 28.53 -0.76 3.10
N HIS A 504 29.30 -0.78 4.19
CA HIS A 504 29.31 0.33 5.16
C HIS A 504 29.75 1.63 4.48
N ALA A 505 29.20 2.78 4.89
CA ALA A 505 29.50 4.08 4.26
C ALA A 505 30.97 4.53 4.30
N GLY A 506 31.78 3.94 5.18
CA GLY A 506 33.23 4.14 5.24
C GLY A 506 34.04 3.20 4.34
N ARG A 507 33.40 2.46 3.41
CA ARG A 507 34.04 1.48 2.53
C ARG A 507 33.63 1.63 1.06
#